data_AF-A0A930HKN1-F1
#
_entry.id   AF-A0A930HKN1-F1
#
_cell.length_a   1.000
_cell.length_b   1.000
_cell.length_c   1.000
_cell.angle_alpha   90.00
_cell.angle_beta   90.00
_cell.angle_gamma   90.00
#
_symmetry.space_group_name_H-M   'P 1'
#
loop_
_entity.id
_entity.type
_entity.pdbx_description
1 polymer ?
#
loop_
_entity_poly.entity_id
_entity_poly.type
_entity_poly.pdbx_seq_one_letter_code
_entity_poly.pdbx_strand_id
1 'polypeptide(L)'
;MNRFRLWVLCFLLATFAMPNYAQQGGKKRVATGKTIQTKDYYALTIKAIKTKNQADFNANIKHIKNIDSLIVVDEDHAYSLLGFACLYNNKTAVQQLIARKADIACAFSDNMLIYDALYMAIINSDIQLATLFLSLGANPNQPYNEHGLCPLALSCSLNNVQMASLLLEKGAKADGLGNLGGEYVWYPLISAVENNNVNMVRLLLKYGAKRNVKDTEGATPISIARSNRATEIIKLLEKR
;
A
#
# COMPACT_ATOMS: atom_id res chain seq x y z
N MET A 1 -20.32 3.64 -16.85
CA MET A 1 -20.31 2.17 -16.79
C MET A 1 -18.97 1.77 -16.21
N ASN A 2 -18.93 1.52 -14.90
CA ASN A 2 -17.74 1.58 -14.05
C ASN A 2 -17.05 0.21 -13.91
N ARG A 3 -16.51 -0.34 -14.99
CA ARG A 3 -15.77 -1.61 -14.92
C ARG A 3 -14.45 -1.47 -14.16
N PHE A 4 -13.82 -0.29 -14.20
CA PHE A 4 -12.58 0.01 -13.46
C PHE A 4 -12.80 0.33 -11.97
N ARG A 5 -13.88 1.05 -11.63
CA ARG A 5 -14.24 1.29 -10.22
C ARG A 5 -14.63 0.01 -9.48
N LEU A 6 -15.26 -0.95 -10.17
CA LEU A 6 -15.50 -2.27 -9.59
C LEU A 6 -14.20 -3.03 -9.33
N TRP A 7 -13.16 -2.84 -10.14
CA TRP A 7 -11.91 -3.58 -9.98
C TRP A 7 -11.10 -3.10 -8.76
N VAL A 8 -10.99 -1.79 -8.55
CA VAL A 8 -10.35 -1.21 -7.35
C VAL A 8 -11.19 -1.44 -6.08
N LEU A 9 -12.53 -1.37 -6.18
CA LEU A 9 -13.42 -1.68 -5.04
C LEU A 9 -13.53 -3.18 -4.74
N CYS A 10 -13.43 -4.07 -5.73
CA CYS A 10 -13.37 -5.53 -5.49
C CYS A 10 -12.05 -5.93 -4.85
N PHE A 11 -10.93 -5.28 -5.20
CA PHE A 11 -9.64 -5.48 -4.52
C PHE A 11 -9.68 -5.00 -3.05
N LEU A 12 -10.38 -3.88 -2.77
CA LEU A 12 -10.53 -3.35 -1.41
C LEU A 12 -11.58 -4.08 -0.54
N LEU A 13 -12.56 -4.76 -1.14
CA LEU A 13 -13.60 -5.51 -0.41
C LEU A 13 -13.22 -6.98 -0.18
N ALA A 14 -12.33 -7.56 -0.99
CA ALA A 14 -11.81 -8.91 -0.76
C ALA A 14 -10.87 -9.00 0.46
N THR A 15 -10.26 -7.88 0.89
CA THR A 15 -9.36 -7.84 2.06
C THR A 15 -10.07 -7.87 3.42
N PHE A 16 -11.40 -7.80 3.47
CA PHE A 16 -12.15 -7.77 4.75
C PHE A 16 -12.99 -9.03 5.05
N ALA A 17 -12.89 -10.08 4.22
CA ALA A 17 -13.52 -11.36 4.52
C ALA A 17 -12.45 -12.47 4.57
N MET A 18 -11.69 -12.55 5.67
CA MET A 18 -10.89 -13.75 5.95
C MET A 18 -11.74 -14.79 6.69
N PRO A 19 -11.84 -16.03 6.19
CA PRO A 19 -12.35 -17.15 6.97
C PRO A 19 -11.33 -17.56 8.02
N ASN A 20 -11.84 -17.97 9.19
CA ASN A 20 -11.09 -18.70 10.21
C ASN A 20 -10.45 -19.95 9.58
N TYR A 21 -9.12 -20.04 9.54
CA TYR A 21 -8.45 -21.30 9.24
C TYR A 21 -7.46 -21.69 10.32
N ALA A 22 -7.91 -22.69 11.10
CA ALA A 22 -7.08 -23.61 11.83
C ALA A 22 -6.24 -24.42 10.84
N GLN A 23 -4.95 -24.59 11.15
CA GLN A 23 -4.02 -25.36 10.31
C GLN A 23 -4.42 -26.83 10.24
N GLN A 24 -4.56 -27.37 9.02
CA GLN A 24 -4.68 -28.79 8.79
C GLN A 24 -3.30 -29.46 8.93
N GLY A 25 -3.15 -30.29 9.96
CA GLY A 25 -1.98 -31.12 10.18
C GLY A 25 -1.89 -32.24 9.13
N GLY A 26 -0.88 -32.17 8.26
CA GLY A 26 -0.48 -33.28 7.42
C GLY A 26 0.22 -34.36 8.22
N LYS A 27 -0.47 -35.49 8.47
CA LYS A 27 0.15 -36.72 8.97
C LYS A 27 0.92 -37.39 7.83
N LYS A 28 2.25 -37.46 7.94
CA LYS A 28 3.04 -38.55 7.35
C LYS A 28 3.77 -39.28 8.49
N ARG A 29 3.42 -40.55 8.70
CA ARG A 29 4.14 -41.48 9.59
C ARG A 29 5.21 -42.18 8.75
N VAL A 30 6.49 -42.04 9.13
CA VAL A 30 7.51 -43.11 9.07
C VAL A 30 8.60 -42.84 10.12
N ALA A 31 8.93 -43.90 10.86
CA ALA A 31 10.13 -44.21 11.66
C ALA A 31 10.56 -43.32 12.84
N THR A 32 10.79 -44.01 13.96
CA THR A 32 11.30 -43.56 15.25
C THR A 32 12.72 -42.99 15.17
N GLY A 33 12.82 -41.68 15.08
CA GLY A 33 13.94 -40.88 15.57
C GLY A 33 13.34 -39.74 16.38
N LYS A 34 13.98 -39.28 17.47
CA LYS A 34 13.48 -38.14 18.25
C LYS A 34 13.20 -36.97 17.30
N THR A 35 11.93 -36.70 17.02
CA THR A 35 11.53 -35.55 16.21
C THR A 35 11.90 -34.32 17.00
N ILE A 36 13.05 -33.70 16.69
CA ILE A 36 13.35 -32.36 17.17
C ILE A 36 12.31 -31.49 16.47
N GLN A 37 11.23 -31.16 17.17
CA GLN A 37 10.29 -30.15 16.72
C GLN A 37 11.07 -28.83 16.67
N THR A 38 11.64 -28.51 15.51
CA THR A 38 12.28 -27.22 15.31
C THR A 38 11.22 -26.16 15.45
N LYS A 39 11.32 -25.36 16.51
CA LYS A 39 10.39 -24.29 16.81
C LYS A 39 10.39 -23.29 15.64
N ASP A 40 9.24 -23.13 14.98
CA ASP A 40 9.07 -22.14 13.93
C ASP A 40 8.92 -20.75 14.56
N TYR A 41 10.05 -20.05 14.68
CA TYR A 41 10.08 -18.72 15.26
C TYR A 41 9.41 -17.67 14.38
N TYR A 42 9.31 -17.87 13.06
CA TYR A 42 8.57 -16.95 12.19
C TYR A 42 7.07 -17.03 12.49
N ALA A 43 6.48 -18.23 12.47
CA ALA A 43 5.06 -18.42 12.77
C ALA A 43 4.68 -17.89 14.16
N LEU A 44 5.52 -18.12 15.17
CA LEU A 44 5.30 -17.61 16.53
C LEU A 44 5.43 -16.08 16.63
N THR A 45 6.39 -15.50 15.91
CA THR A 45 6.55 -14.04 15.86
C THR A 45 5.38 -13.41 15.14
N ILE A 46 4.92 -13.97 14.01
CA ILE A 46 3.72 -13.51 13.30
C ILE A 46 2.48 -13.59 14.20
N LYS A 47 2.31 -14.70 14.92
CA LYS A 47 1.22 -14.84 15.90
C LYS A 47 1.29 -13.73 16.95
N ALA A 48 2.47 -13.45 17.50
CA ALA A 48 2.67 -12.38 18.48
C ALA A 48 2.39 -10.99 17.90
N ILE A 49 2.78 -10.73 16.64
CA ILE A 49 2.46 -9.48 15.93
C ILE A 49 0.95 -9.34 15.81
N LYS A 50 0.25 -10.38 15.34
CA LYS A 50 -1.21 -10.41 15.14
C LYS A 50 -1.97 -10.18 16.45
N THR A 51 -1.54 -10.82 17.54
CA THR A 51 -2.17 -10.66 18.86
C THR A 51 -1.66 -9.45 19.65
N LYS A 52 -0.72 -8.68 19.10
CA LYS A 52 -0.05 -7.56 19.77
C LYS A 52 0.60 -7.95 21.11
N ASN A 53 1.04 -9.20 21.25
CA ASN A 53 1.75 -9.68 22.43
C ASN A 53 3.24 -9.35 22.35
N GLN A 54 3.63 -8.28 23.03
CA GLN A 54 4.99 -7.77 23.03
C GLN A 54 6.02 -8.72 23.68
N ALA A 55 5.61 -9.47 24.71
CA ALA A 55 6.49 -10.40 25.40
C ALA A 55 6.85 -11.58 24.48
N ASP A 56 5.84 -12.16 23.82
CA ASP A 56 6.06 -13.25 22.87
C ASP A 56 6.86 -12.77 21.65
N PHE A 57 6.62 -11.56 21.16
CA PHE A 57 7.40 -10.99 20.06
C PHE A 57 8.89 -10.92 20.45
N ASN A 58 9.21 -10.31 21.60
CA ASN A 58 10.58 -10.17 22.08
C ASN A 58 11.26 -11.52 22.33
N ALA A 59 10.50 -12.50 22.83
CA ALA A 59 11.01 -13.84 23.10
C ALA A 59 11.36 -14.60 21.81
N ASN A 60 10.61 -14.38 20.72
CA ASN A 60 10.78 -15.15 19.49
C ASN A 60 11.69 -14.45 18.46
N ILE A 61 11.62 -13.12 18.30
CA ILE A 61 12.36 -12.36 17.27
C ILE A 61 13.89 -12.54 17.37
N LYS A 62 14.43 -12.74 18.58
CA LYS A 62 15.87 -12.95 18.80
C LYS A 62 16.45 -14.21 18.14
N HIS A 63 15.59 -15.15 17.77
CA HIS A 63 15.97 -16.40 17.12
C HIS A 63 15.88 -16.33 15.59
N ILE A 64 15.31 -15.25 15.05
CA ILE A 64 15.16 -15.04 13.61
C ILE A 64 16.44 -14.40 13.08
N LYS A 65 17.09 -15.08 12.12
CA LYS A 65 18.34 -14.60 11.51
C LYS A 65 18.09 -13.53 10.45
N ASN A 66 17.08 -13.72 9.60
CA ASN A 66 16.73 -12.79 8.53
C ASN A 66 15.32 -12.24 8.78
N ILE A 67 15.23 -11.02 9.29
CA ILE A 67 13.95 -10.37 9.62
C ILE A 67 13.17 -9.92 8.38
N ASP A 68 13.84 -9.81 7.23
CA ASP A 68 13.30 -9.31 5.96
C ASP A 68 12.84 -10.45 5.03
N SER A 69 12.88 -11.70 5.50
CA SER A 69 12.35 -12.84 4.75
C SER A 69 10.86 -12.63 4.46
N LEU A 70 10.49 -12.74 3.18
CA LEU A 70 9.10 -12.77 2.73
C LEU A 70 8.51 -14.14 3.05
N ILE A 71 7.46 -14.14 3.87
CA ILE A 71 6.79 -15.34 4.35
C ILE A 71 5.48 -15.44 3.59
N VAL A 72 5.37 -16.51 2.79
CA VAL A 72 4.21 -16.82 1.96
C VAL A 72 3.02 -17.15 2.86
N VAL A 73 1.88 -16.50 2.60
CA VAL A 73 0.61 -16.71 3.32
C VAL A 73 -0.34 -17.56 2.50
N ASP A 74 -0.40 -17.30 1.19
CA ASP A 74 -1.23 -18.01 0.22
C ASP A 74 -0.52 -18.06 -1.14
N GLU A 75 -1.24 -18.46 -2.20
CA GLU A 75 -0.67 -18.58 -3.55
C GLU A 75 -0.14 -17.26 -4.10
N ASP A 76 -0.70 -16.14 -3.63
CA ASP A 76 -0.52 -14.83 -4.25
C ASP A 76 0.25 -13.84 -3.36
N HIS A 77 0.29 -14.06 -2.04
CA HIS A 77 0.76 -13.05 -1.10
C HIS A 77 1.88 -13.54 -0.18
N ALA A 78 2.89 -12.68 0.00
CA ALA A 78 3.93 -12.84 0.99
C ALA A 78 4.18 -11.53 1.75
N TYR A 79 4.54 -11.64 3.03
CA TYR A 79 4.84 -10.48 3.87
C TYR A 79 6.15 -10.68 4.61
N SER A 80 6.93 -9.62 4.76
CA SER A 80 8.02 -9.61 5.75
C SER A 80 7.42 -9.46 7.16
N LEU A 81 8.23 -9.62 8.20
CA LEU A 81 7.78 -9.34 9.57
C LEU A 81 7.32 -7.89 9.73
N LEU A 82 7.96 -6.95 9.02
CA LEU A 82 7.53 -5.56 8.96
C LEU A 82 6.18 -5.42 8.25
N GLY A 83 6.00 -6.14 7.14
CA GLY A 83 4.71 -6.26 6.45
C GLY A 83 3.57 -6.70 7.36
N PHE A 84 3.76 -7.79 8.11
CA PHE A 84 2.77 -8.24 9.09
C PHE A 84 2.51 -7.21 10.19
N ALA A 85 3.54 -6.52 10.66
CA ALA A 85 3.39 -5.49 11.69
C ALA A 85 2.56 -4.30 11.17
N CYS A 86 2.75 -3.91 9.90
CA CYS A 86 1.92 -2.92 9.23
C CYS A 86 0.49 -3.44 9.01
N LEU A 87 0.32 -4.65 8.47
CA LEU A 87 -0.97 -5.29 8.18
C LEU A 87 -1.88 -5.35 9.43
N TYR A 88 -1.32 -5.72 10.59
CA TYR A 88 -2.07 -5.82 11.84
C TYR A 88 -2.06 -4.54 12.69
N ASN A 89 -1.56 -3.43 12.14
CA ASN A 89 -1.44 -2.14 12.83
C ASN A 89 -0.80 -2.29 14.23
N ASN A 90 0.32 -3.02 14.28
CA ASN A 90 1.11 -3.24 15.49
C ASN A 90 2.30 -2.26 15.49
N LYS A 91 2.05 -1.03 15.91
CA LYS A 91 3.03 0.07 15.90
C LYS A 91 4.27 -0.24 16.73
N THR A 92 4.13 -0.95 17.85
CA THR A 92 5.28 -1.33 18.69
C THR A 92 6.18 -2.33 17.97
N ALA A 93 5.60 -3.33 17.30
CA ALA A 93 6.38 -4.25 16.48
C ALA A 93 7.06 -3.54 15.31
N VAL A 94 6.38 -2.60 14.63
CA VAL A 94 6.98 -1.76 13.58
C VAL A 94 8.20 -1.03 14.11
N GLN A 95 8.08 -0.33 15.24
CA GLN A 95 9.20 0.40 15.85
C GLN A 95 10.38 -0.51 16.20
N GLN A 96 10.12 -1.70 16.74
CA GLN A 96 11.17 -2.64 17.10
C GLN A 96 11.85 -3.28 15.88
N LEU A 97 11.10 -3.56 14.82
CA LEU A 97 11.66 -4.08 13.56
C LEU A 97 12.53 -3.00 12.88
N ILE A 98 12.09 -1.76 12.87
CA ILE A 98 12.88 -0.62 12.38
C ILE A 98 14.15 -0.43 13.23
N ALA A 99 14.07 -0.54 14.56
CA ALA A 99 15.24 -0.48 15.44
C ALA A 99 16.26 -1.62 15.15
N ARG A 100 15.79 -2.74 14.59
CA ARG A 100 16.61 -3.86 14.10
C ARG A 100 17.05 -3.71 12.64
N LYS A 101 16.81 -2.53 12.04
CA LYS A 101 17.12 -2.21 10.63
C LYS A 101 16.37 -3.07 9.61
N ALA A 102 15.12 -3.45 9.92
CA ALA A 102 14.25 -4.08 8.93
C ALA A 102 14.16 -3.22 7.67
N ASP A 103 14.22 -3.86 6.51
CA ASP A 103 14.14 -3.20 5.23
C ASP A 103 12.73 -2.67 4.98
N ILE A 104 12.61 -1.34 4.89
CA ILE A 104 11.34 -0.69 4.61
C ILE A 104 10.92 -0.82 3.14
N ALA A 105 11.82 -1.21 2.22
CA ALA A 105 11.51 -1.38 0.81
C ALA A 105 10.80 -2.71 0.49
N CYS A 106 10.83 -3.67 1.42
CA CYS A 106 10.29 -5.02 1.23
C CYS A 106 9.31 -5.39 2.35
N ALA A 107 8.10 -4.83 2.30
CA ALA A 107 7.06 -5.08 3.30
C ALA A 107 6.09 -6.18 2.84
N PHE A 108 5.67 -6.12 1.58
CA PHE A 108 4.61 -6.96 1.03
C PHE A 108 4.97 -7.34 -0.39
N SER A 109 4.63 -8.55 -0.81
CA SER A 109 4.72 -8.99 -2.20
C SER A 109 3.39 -9.59 -2.59
N ASP A 110 2.91 -9.23 -3.78
CA ASP A 110 1.97 -10.07 -4.51
C ASP A 110 2.74 -10.97 -5.51
N ASN A 111 2.02 -11.68 -6.38
CA ASN A 111 2.60 -12.53 -7.42
C ASN A 111 3.50 -11.82 -8.42
N MET A 112 3.38 -10.50 -8.54
CA MET A 112 3.98 -9.72 -9.61
C MET A 112 5.07 -8.81 -9.06
N LEU A 113 4.83 -8.15 -7.93
CA LEU A 113 5.62 -7.03 -7.45
C LEU A 113 5.83 -7.08 -5.93
N ILE A 114 6.93 -6.45 -5.51
CA ILE A 114 7.25 -6.19 -4.11
C ILE A 114 6.97 -4.72 -3.82
N TYR A 115 6.30 -4.47 -2.71
CA TYR A 115 5.88 -3.17 -2.22
C TYR A 115 6.56 -2.82 -0.91
N ASP A 116 6.83 -1.53 -0.75
CA ASP A 116 7.47 -0.98 0.43
C ASP A 116 6.48 -0.81 1.61
N ALA A 117 7.01 -0.44 2.77
CA ALA A 117 6.21 -0.22 3.97
C ALA A 117 5.31 1.03 3.84
N LEU A 118 5.68 1.98 2.97
CA LEU A 118 4.87 3.16 2.68
C LEU A 118 3.58 2.78 1.93
N TYR A 119 3.64 1.84 0.97
CA TYR A 119 2.47 1.26 0.32
C TYR A 119 1.48 0.72 1.35
N MET A 120 1.96 -0.11 2.28
CA MET A 120 1.12 -0.67 3.35
C MET A 120 0.49 0.41 4.24
N ALA A 121 1.25 1.46 4.57
CA ALA A 121 0.71 2.58 5.34
C ALA A 121 -0.38 3.36 4.58
N ILE A 122 -0.24 3.52 3.26
CA ILE A 122 -1.23 4.18 2.39
C ILE A 122 -2.51 3.35 2.30
N ILE A 123 -2.40 2.04 2.03
CA ILE A 123 -3.55 1.13 1.96
C ILE A 123 -4.32 1.14 3.29
N ASN A 124 -3.60 1.13 4.42
CA ASN A 124 -4.20 1.19 5.76
C ASN A 124 -4.69 2.60 6.16
N SER A 125 -4.46 3.61 5.33
CA SER A 125 -4.74 5.03 5.65
C SER A 125 -4.08 5.51 6.96
N ASP A 126 -2.95 4.92 7.36
CA ASP A 126 -2.23 5.29 8.59
C ASP A 126 -1.22 6.41 8.30
N ILE A 127 -1.66 7.65 8.52
CA ILE A 127 -0.85 8.87 8.34
C ILE A 127 0.40 8.86 9.21
N GLN A 128 0.35 8.28 10.41
CA GLN A 128 1.49 8.26 11.33
C GLN A 128 2.58 7.31 10.82
N LEU A 129 2.18 6.12 10.36
CA LEU A 129 3.12 5.17 9.75
C LEU A 129 3.69 5.71 8.44
N ALA A 130 2.86 6.33 7.59
CA ALA A 130 3.36 6.96 6.37
C ALA A 130 4.38 8.06 6.68
N THR A 131 4.11 8.90 7.68
CA THR A 131 5.04 9.94 8.14
C THR A 131 6.36 9.35 8.63
N LEU A 132 6.29 8.25 9.40
CA LEU A 132 7.47 7.52 9.88
C LEU A 132 8.29 6.94 8.73
N PHE A 133 7.66 6.24 7.77
CA PHE A 133 8.41 5.65 6.66
C PHE A 133 9.02 6.71 5.75
N LEU A 134 8.32 7.82 5.51
CA LEU A 134 8.87 8.97 4.76
C LEU A 134 10.04 9.63 5.50
N SER A 135 10.02 9.71 6.84
CA SER A 135 11.17 10.23 7.61
C SER A 135 12.36 9.27 7.64
N LEU A 136 12.13 7.98 7.42
CA LEU A 136 13.16 6.95 7.28
C LEU A 136 13.71 6.83 5.85
N GLY A 137 13.25 7.68 4.92
CA GLY A 137 13.77 7.73 3.56
C GLY A 137 12.97 6.93 2.52
N ALA A 138 11.75 6.48 2.85
CA ALA A 138 10.84 5.95 1.83
C ALA A 138 10.63 6.98 0.72
N ASN A 139 10.74 6.56 -0.53
CA ASN A 139 10.64 7.46 -1.68
C ASN A 139 9.16 7.77 -1.99
N PRO A 140 8.69 9.02 -1.86
CA PRO A 140 7.30 9.38 -2.16
C PRO A 140 6.95 9.28 -3.66
N ASN A 141 7.95 9.00 -4.50
CA ASN A 141 7.84 8.81 -5.95
C ASN A 141 8.25 7.40 -6.38
N GLN A 142 8.25 6.42 -5.47
CA GLN A 142 8.49 5.01 -5.83
C GLN A 142 7.40 4.52 -6.81
N PRO A 143 7.75 3.96 -7.97
CA PRO A 143 6.78 3.29 -8.82
C PRO A 143 6.36 1.97 -8.18
N TYR A 144 5.04 1.73 -8.15
CA TYR A 144 4.41 0.50 -7.68
C TYR A 144 3.96 -0.41 -8.81
N ASN A 145 3.99 0.03 -10.07
CA ASN A 145 3.81 -0.81 -11.27
C ASN A 145 4.27 -0.05 -12.53
N GLU A 146 4.26 -0.74 -13.67
CA GLU A 146 4.61 -0.24 -15.00
C GLU A 146 3.63 0.82 -15.54
N HIS A 147 2.42 0.91 -14.98
CA HIS A 147 1.44 1.94 -15.32
C HIS A 147 1.73 3.29 -14.64
N GLY A 148 2.82 3.37 -13.87
CA GLY A 148 3.22 4.58 -13.16
C GLY A 148 2.37 4.85 -11.91
N LEU A 149 1.72 3.83 -11.34
CA LEU A 149 1.13 3.95 -10.01
C LEU A 149 2.23 4.33 -9.03
N CYS A 150 2.01 5.37 -8.23
CA CYS A 150 2.95 5.85 -7.22
C CYS A 150 2.19 6.16 -5.92
N PRO A 151 2.88 6.42 -4.80
CA PRO A 151 2.26 6.76 -3.52
C PRO A 151 1.13 7.79 -3.64
N LEU A 152 1.37 8.89 -4.35
CA LEU A 152 0.38 9.95 -4.51
C LEU A 152 -0.83 9.48 -5.33
N ALA A 153 -0.60 8.82 -6.47
CA ALA A 153 -1.69 8.32 -7.30
C ALA A 153 -2.56 7.29 -6.55
N LEU A 154 -1.93 6.41 -5.76
CA LEU A 154 -2.64 5.47 -4.88
C LEU A 154 -3.47 6.21 -3.81
N SER A 155 -2.92 7.23 -3.15
CA SER A 155 -3.70 8.01 -2.18
C SER A 155 -4.88 8.75 -2.81
N CYS A 156 -4.75 9.20 -4.06
CA CYS A 156 -5.82 9.86 -4.80
C CYS A 156 -6.91 8.87 -5.26
N SER A 157 -6.54 7.66 -5.68
CA SER A 157 -7.51 6.62 -6.05
C SER A 157 -8.31 6.12 -4.84
N LEU A 158 -7.65 6.01 -3.67
CA LEU A 158 -8.27 5.76 -2.36
C LEU A 158 -9.04 6.97 -1.80
N ASN A 159 -9.01 8.11 -2.50
CA ASN A 159 -9.69 9.35 -2.12
C ASN A 159 -9.23 9.94 -0.76
N ASN A 160 -8.00 9.66 -0.32
CA ASN A 160 -7.46 10.10 0.97
C ASN A 160 -6.68 11.42 0.84
N VAL A 161 -7.38 12.54 1.05
CA VAL A 161 -6.82 13.91 0.91
C VAL A 161 -5.68 14.17 1.89
N GLN A 162 -5.78 13.64 3.11
CA GLN A 162 -4.75 13.86 4.14
C GLN A 162 -3.45 13.16 3.77
N MET A 163 -3.53 11.92 3.28
CA MET A 163 -2.36 11.18 2.80
C MET A 163 -1.74 11.85 1.57
N ALA A 164 -2.58 12.30 0.62
CA ALA A 164 -2.10 13.05 -0.53
C ALA A 164 -1.37 14.34 -0.13
N SER A 165 -1.88 15.08 0.87
CA SER A 165 -1.22 16.30 1.38
C SER A 165 0.15 15.98 1.97
N LEU A 166 0.23 14.96 2.82
CA LEU A 166 1.50 14.51 3.41
C LEU A 166 2.52 14.15 2.31
N LEU A 167 2.12 13.39 1.30
CA LEU A 167 3.01 12.96 0.23
C LEU A 167 3.51 14.15 -0.61
N LEU A 168 2.62 15.10 -0.94
CA LEU A 168 2.98 16.33 -1.67
C LEU A 168 3.95 17.20 -0.85
N GLU A 169 3.71 17.35 0.46
CA GLU A 169 4.62 18.04 1.38
C GLU A 169 5.99 17.38 1.48
N LYS A 170 6.06 16.06 1.25
CA LYS A 170 7.31 15.28 1.21
C LYS A 170 7.94 15.19 -0.19
N GLY A 171 7.43 15.92 -1.17
CA GLY A 171 8.03 16.01 -2.50
C GLY A 171 7.52 14.98 -3.52
N ALA A 172 6.33 14.42 -3.30
CA ALA A 172 5.65 13.67 -4.35
C ALA A 172 5.34 14.59 -5.56
N LYS A 173 5.55 14.07 -6.77
CA LYS A 173 5.24 14.80 -8.01
C LYS A 173 3.73 14.88 -8.19
N ALA A 174 3.18 16.10 -8.26
CA ALA A 174 1.73 16.31 -8.36
C ALA A 174 1.09 15.70 -9.63
N ASP A 175 1.86 15.58 -10.71
CA ASP A 175 1.45 14.90 -11.95
C ASP A 175 1.57 13.36 -11.88
N GLY A 176 2.10 12.81 -10.79
CA GLY A 176 2.49 11.40 -10.71
C GLY A 176 3.78 11.11 -11.49
N LEU A 177 3.93 9.86 -11.94
CA LEU A 177 5.11 9.41 -12.68
C LEU A 177 4.91 9.34 -14.20
N GLY A 178 3.66 9.49 -14.67
CA GLY A 178 3.33 9.29 -16.08
C GLY A 178 3.37 7.81 -16.48
N ASN A 179 3.49 7.53 -17.78
CA ASN A 179 3.62 6.14 -18.26
C ASN A 179 5.06 5.64 -18.06
N LEU A 180 5.22 4.48 -17.42
CA LEU A 180 6.52 3.82 -17.23
C LEU A 180 6.70 2.56 -18.11
N GLY A 181 5.93 2.47 -19.20
CA GLY A 181 5.98 1.36 -20.16
C GLY A 181 4.77 0.42 -20.09
N GLY A 182 3.78 0.72 -19.26
CA GLY A 182 2.53 -0.03 -19.17
C GLY A 182 1.44 0.45 -20.15
N GLU A 183 0.35 -0.32 -20.20
CA GLU A 183 -0.80 -0.05 -21.08
C GLU A 183 -1.67 1.13 -20.62
N TYR A 184 -1.64 1.45 -19.32
CA TYR A 184 -2.39 2.53 -18.68
C TYR A 184 -1.45 3.56 -18.04
N VAL A 185 -2.02 4.71 -17.66
CA VAL A 185 -1.29 5.79 -16.96
C VAL A 185 -2.08 6.30 -15.77
N TRP A 186 -1.44 6.35 -14.60
CA TRP A 186 -2.01 6.93 -13.39
C TRP A 186 -1.67 8.42 -13.26
N TYR A 187 -2.67 9.28 -13.50
CA TYR A 187 -2.58 10.71 -13.17
C TYR A 187 -3.39 11.02 -11.90
N PRO A 188 -2.76 11.51 -10.81
CA PRO A 188 -3.46 11.84 -9.56
C PRO A 188 -4.65 12.79 -9.76
N LEU A 189 -4.51 13.79 -10.64
CA LEU A 189 -5.58 14.74 -10.94
C LEU A 189 -6.78 14.08 -11.64
N ILE A 190 -6.56 13.12 -12.53
CA ILE A 190 -7.65 12.37 -13.16
C ILE A 190 -8.41 11.57 -12.11
N SER A 191 -7.73 10.80 -11.26
CA SER A 191 -8.37 10.02 -10.18
C SER A 191 -9.17 10.91 -9.21
N ALA A 192 -8.65 12.10 -8.87
CA ALA A 192 -9.35 13.06 -8.02
C ALA A 192 -10.66 13.56 -8.66
N VAL A 193 -10.66 13.79 -9.97
CA VAL A 193 -11.85 14.22 -10.73
C VAL A 193 -12.86 13.09 -10.89
N GLU A 194 -12.41 11.86 -11.17
CA GLU A 194 -13.28 10.67 -11.22
C GLU A 194 -13.99 10.44 -9.89
N ASN A 195 -13.28 10.65 -8.79
CA ASN A 195 -13.81 10.61 -7.43
C ASN A 195 -14.68 11.82 -7.06
N ASN A 196 -14.83 12.80 -7.96
CA ASN A 196 -15.57 14.04 -7.73
C ASN A 196 -15.13 14.75 -6.42
N ASN A 197 -13.86 14.63 -6.06
CA ASN A 197 -13.33 15.20 -4.82
C ASN A 197 -12.71 16.58 -5.09
N VAL A 198 -13.51 17.62 -4.87
CA VAL A 198 -13.12 19.02 -5.00
C VAL A 198 -11.87 19.38 -4.18
N ASN A 199 -11.78 18.86 -2.95
CA ASN A 199 -10.65 19.17 -2.05
C ASN A 199 -9.35 18.54 -2.56
N MET A 200 -9.41 17.30 -3.05
CA MET A 200 -8.27 16.63 -3.69
C MET A 200 -7.83 17.37 -4.96
N VAL A 201 -8.78 17.79 -5.81
CA VAL A 201 -8.49 18.58 -7.02
C VAL A 201 -7.81 19.89 -6.65
N ARG A 202 -8.34 20.64 -5.69
CA ARG A 202 -7.76 21.90 -5.22
C ARG A 202 -6.35 21.70 -4.67
N LEU A 203 -6.14 20.63 -3.89
CA LEU A 203 -4.84 20.28 -3.34
C LEU A 203 -3.82 20.00 -4.46
N LEU A 204 -4.15 19.14 -5.41
CA LEU A 204 -3.26 18.80 -6.52
C LEU A 204 -2.92 20.01 -7.39
N LEU A 205 -3.91 20.85 -7.71
CA LEU A 205 -3.69 22.09 -8.46
C LEU A 205 -2.81 23.09 -7.68
N LYS A 206 -2.96 23.18 -6.35
CA LYS A 206 -2.09 24.01 -5.50
C LYS A 206 -0.63 23.57 -5.58
N TYR A 207 -0.37 22.27 -5.72
CA TYR A 207 0.98 21.71 -5.89
C TYR A 207 1.44 21.61 -7.35
N GLY A 208 0.74 22.28 -8.28
CA GLY A 208 1.19 22.44 -9.67
C GLY A 208 0.80 21.29 -10.61
N ALA A 209 -0.20 20.47 -10.26
CA ALA A 209 -0.70 19.45 -11.19
C ALA A 209 -1.21 20.08 -12.49
N LYS A 210 -0.80 19.51 -13.63
CA LYS A 210 -1.18 19.95 -14.97
C LYS A 210 -2.64 19.63 -15.24
N ARG A 211 -3.40 20.66 -15.62
CA ARG A 211 -4.85 20.56 -15.91
C ARG A 211 -5.19 19.83 -17.21
N ASN A 212 -4.21 19.71 -18.10
CA ASN A 212 -4.37 19.20 -19.47
C ASN A 212 -3.70 17.84 -19.69
N VAL A 213 -3.40 17.10 -18.62
CA VAL A 213 -2.99 15.69 -18.73
C VAL A 213 -4.06 14.90 -19.47
N LYS A 214 -3.63 13.87 -20.18
CA LYS A 214 -4.50 12.96 -20.93
C LYS A 214 -4.22 11.55 -20.46
N ASP A 215 -5.28 10.81 -20.15
CA ASP A 215 -5.16 9.36 -19.99
C ASP A 215 -4.93 8.67 -21.35
N THR A 216 -4.89 7.35 -21.32
CA THR A 216 -4.63 6.52 -22.50
C THR A 216 -5.77 6.52 -23.51
N GLU A 217 -6.97 6.93 -23.11
CA GLU A 217 -8.13 7.15 -24.00
C GLU A 217 -8.18 8.59 -24.53
N GLY A 218 -7.24 9.45 -24.13
CA GLY A 218 -7.19 10.86 -24.50
C GLY A 218 -8.13 11.74 -23.67
N ALA A 219 -8.79 11.20 -22.65
CA ALA A 219 -9.64 11.97 -21.77
C ALA A 219 -8.81 12.87 -20.87
N THR A 220 -9.30 14.10 -20.72
CA THR A 220 -8.69 15.14 -19.89
C THR A 220 -9.46 15.28 -18.58
N PRO A 221 -8.85 15.82 -17.51
CA PRO A 221 -9.58 16.15 -16.28
C PRO A 221 -10.88 16.94 -16.54
N ILE A 222 -10.86 17.90 -17.47
CA ILE A 222 -12.05 18.71 -17.77
C ILE A 222 -13.13 17.92 -18.53
N SER A 223 -12.77 17.01 -19.45
CA SER A 223 -13.77 16.19 -20.15
C SER A 223 -14.46 15.22 -19.20
N ILE A 224 -13.70 14.62 -18.27
CA ILE A 224 -14.24 13.74 -17.22
C ILE A 224 -15.16 14.54 -16.28
N ALA A 225 -14.73 15.72 -15.83
CA ALA A 225 -15.55 16.58 -14.97
C ALA A 225 -16.88 16.99 -15.64
N ARG A 226 -16.87 17.28 -16.95
CA ARG A 226 -18.08 17.57 -17.74
C ARG A 226 -18.99 16.37 -17.87
N SER A 227 -18.45 15.19 -18.18
CA SER A 227 -19.22 13.93 -18.23
C SER A 227 -19.91 13.64 -16.89
N ASN A 228 -19.20 13.88 -15.79
CA ASN A 228 -19.72 13.69 -14.42
C ASN A 228 -20.62 14.85 -13.94
N ARG A 229 -20.80 15.91 -14.73
CA ARG A 229 -21.52 17.14 -14.35
C ARG A 229 -20.98 17.79 -13.06
N ALA A 230 -19.68 17.67 -12.81
CA ALA A 230 -18.98 18.17 -11.62
C ALA A 230 -18.69 19.69 -11.72
N THR A 231 -19.73 20.51 -11.56
CA THR A 231 -19.68 21.96 -11.82
C THR A 231 -18.59 22.71 -11.07
N GLU A 232 -18.34 22.37 -9.80
CA GLU A 232 -17.27 23.02 -9.02
C GLU A 232 -15.87 22.66 -9.53
N ILE A 233 -15.65 21.39 -9.89
CA ILE A 233 -14.38 20.93 -10.47
C ILE A 233 -14.15 21.58 -11.84
N ILE A 234 -15.18 21.71 -12.68
CA ILE A 234 -15.09 22.42 -13.97
C ILE A 234 -14.59 23.85 -13.74
N LYS A 235 -15.20 24.59 -12.80
CA LYS A 235 -14.78 25.95 -12.45
C LYS A 235 -13.32 25.98 -11.97
N LEU A 236 -12.91 25.02 -11.14
CA LEU A 236 -11.51 24.92 -10.69
C LEU A 236 -10.55 24.72 -11.85
N LEU A 237 -10.88 23.82 -12.79
CA LEU A 237 -10.02 23.47 -13.93
C LEU A 237 -9.97 24.54 -15.03
N GLU A 238 -10.98 25.39 -15.16
CA GLU A 238 -11.01 26.49 -16.14
C GLU A 238 -10.28 27.75 -15.66
N LYS A 239 -10.14 27.94 -14.34
CA LYS A 239 -9.52 29.14 -13.75
C LYS A 239 -8.00 29.20 -14.02
N ARG A 240 -7.57 30.00 -15.00
CA ARG A 240 -6.16 30.28 -15.30
C ARG A 240 -5.46 31.05 -14.18
#